data_AF-A0A5N5WPI0-F1
#
_entry.id   AF-A0A5N5WPI0-F1
#
_cell.length_a   1.000
_cell.length_b   1.000
_cell.length_c   1.000
_cell.angle_alpha   90.00
_cell.angle_beta   90.00
_cell.angle_gamma   90.00
#
_symmetry.space_group_name_H-M   'P 1'
#
loop_
_entity.id
_entity.type
_entity.pdbx_description
1 polymer ?
#
loop_
_entity_poly.entity_id
_entity_poly.type
_entity_poly.pdbx_seq_one_letter_code
_entity_poly.pdbx_strand_id
1 'polypeptide(L)'
;MDCFASIIPPRMKQWLWPSKGRAKKDEVIIFADAERGPDDLVVTFLRDRFYDRLSWSKFKSIGTSATTAVVDAGWKCRDLDWIAESIEKKRFDEKKLDELRDAAREKRNRISIRKTSDPVSIFERD
;
A
#
# COMPACT_ATOMS: atom_id res chain seq x y z
N MET A 1 -67.50 9.70 12.46
CA MET A 1 -66.38 9.26 13.30
C MET A 1 -65.25 8.79 12.40
N ASP A 2 -64.49 9.78 11.99
CA ASP A 2 -63.02 9.84 11.96
C ASP A 2 -62.24 8.81 11.15
N CYS A 3 -61.95 9.25 9.92
CA CYS A 3 -60.73 8.97 9.19
C CYS A 3 -59.48 9.19 10.09
N PHE A 4 -58.64 8.17 10.21
CA PHE A 4 -57.21 8.35 10.47
C PHE A 4 -56.42 7.58 9.42
N ALA A 5 -56.11 8.30 8.34
CA ALA A 5 -54.90 8.05 7.59
C ALA A 5 -53.71 8.34 8.51
N SER A 6 -53.00 7.30 8.93
CA SER A 6 -51.69 7.46 9.59
C SER A 6 -50.59 6.99 8.65
N ILE A 7 -49.96 8.01 8.10
CA ILE A 7 -48.69 8.07 7.36
C ILE A 7 -47.67 7.11 7.98
N ILE A 8 -47.26 6.09 7.23
CA ILE A 8 -46.07 5.28 7.55
C ILE A 8 -44.85 6.03 7.01
N PRO A 9 -43.83 6.36 7.83
CA PRO A 9 -42.60 7.00 7.36
C PRO A 9 -41.86 6.12 6.34
N PRO A 10 -41.34 6.69 5.23
CA PRO A 10 -40.72 5.92 4.15
C PRO A 10 -39.27 5.48 4.42
N ARG A 11 -38.82 5.41 5.68
CA ARG A 11 -37.40 5.13 6.00
C ARG A 11 -37.25 4.15 7.16
N MET A 12 -37.46 2.86 6.88
CA MET A 12 -36.84 1.75 7.63
C MET A 12 -37.18 0.42 6.96
N LYS A 13 -36.77 0.26 5.70
CA LYS A 13 -36.72 -1.05 5.03
C LYS A 13 -35.39 -1.21 4.32
N GLN A 14 -34.33 -1.46 5.07
CA GLN A 14 -33.05 -1.87 4.49
C GLN A 14 -32.31 -2.95 5.29
N TRP A 15 -33.00 -3.66 6.19
CA TRP A 15 -32.39 -4.71 7.01
C TRP A 15 -32.66 -6.14 6.53
N LEU A 16 -32.98 -6.33 5.24
CA LEU A 16 -33.12 -7.67 4.66
C LEU A 16 -32.59 -7.70 3.23
N TRP A 17 -31.29 -7.38 3.06
CA TRP A 17 -30.51 -7.96 1.98
C TRP A 17 -29.36 -8.74 2.61
N PRO A 18 -29.16 -10.02 2.25
CA PRO A 18 -27.88 -10.67 2.48
C PRO A 18 -26.92 -10.01 1.50
N SER A 19 -26.21 -8.97 1.95
CA SER A 19 -25.10 -8.41 1.20
C SER A 19 -24.04 -9.51 1.07
N LYS A 20 -24.17 -10.27 -0.01
CA LYS A 20 -23.19 -11.20 -0.53
C LYS A 20 -22.02 -10.38 -1.05
N GLY A 21 -21.24 -9.86 -0.12
CA GLY A 21 -19.90 -9.37 -0.35
C GLY A 21 -19.07 -10.07 0.71
N ARG A 22 -18.36 -11.14 0.32
CA ARG A 22 -17.19 -11.57 1.08
C ARG A 22 -16.32 -10.32 1.13
N ALA A 23 -16.33 -9.57 2.24
CA ALA A 23 -15.29 -8.60 2.48
C ALA A 23 -14.01 -9.43 2.41
N LYS A 24 -13.30 -9.35 1.27
CA LYS A 24 -11.92 -9.83 1.22
C LYS A 24 -11.29 -9.08 2.38
N LYS A 25 -10.94 -9.79 3.46
CA LYS A 25 -10.13 -9.21 4.53
C LYS A 25 -8.99 -8.52 3.79
N ASP A 26 -8.88 -7.19 3.94
CA ASP A 26 -7.85 -6.42 3.26
C ASP A 26 -6.53 -7.08 3.58
N GLU A 27 -5.96 -7.71 2.57
CA GLU A 27 -4.79 -8.54 2.75
C GLU A 27 -3.64 -7.60 3.06
N VAL A 28 -3.12 -7.70 4.29
CA VAL A 28 -2.05 -6.82 4.75
C VAL A 28 -0.78 -7.22 4.02
N ILE A 29 -0.32 -6.32 3.14
CA ILE A 29 0.93 -6.45 2.40
C ILE A 29 1.91 -5.45 2.99
N ILE A 30 3.07 -5.94 3.40
CA ILE A 30 4.18 -5.11 3.88
C ILE A 30 5.37 -5.37 2.99
N PHE A 31 5.80 -4.35 2.25
CA PHE A 31 7.02 -4.42 1.47
C PHE A 31 8.23 -4.48 2.41
N ALA A 32 9.09 -5.47 2.23
CA ALA A 32 10.28 -5.67 3.07
C ALA A 32 11.55 -5.21 2.38
N ASP A 33 11.83 -5.71 1.17
CA ASP A 33 13.03 -5.38 0.42
C ASP A 33 12.88 -5.67 -1.09
N ALA A 34 13.82 -5.16 -1.89
CA ALA A 34 13.99 -5.47 -3.30
C ALA A 34 15.43 -5.91 -3.59
N GLU A 35 15.58 -6.98 -4.36
CA GLU A 35 16.83 -7.62 -4.74
C GLU A 35 16.90 -7.83 -6.25
N ARG A 36 18.10 -7.89 -6.78
CA ARG A 36 18.32 -8.25 -8.18
C ARG A 36 17.96 -9.73 -8.40
N GLY A 37 17.00 -10.00 -9.28
CA GLY A 37 16.75 -11.34 -9.81
C GLY A 37 17.50 -11.60 -11.13
N PRO A 38 17.40 -12.83 -11.66
CA PRO A 38 18.05 -13.21 -12.91
C PRO A 38 17.50 -12.43 -14.11
N ASP A 39 16.18 -12.22 -14.18
CA ASP A 39 15.49 -11.62 -15.33
C ASP A 39 14.66 -10.37 -14.97
N ASP A 40 14.27 -10.22 -13.71
CA ASP A 40 13.47 -9.09 -13.19
C ASP A 40 13.93 -8.78 -11.76
N LEU A 41 13.56 -7.61 -11.24
CA LEU A 41 13.72 -7.28 -9.83
C LEU A 41 12.84 -8.22 -8.99
N VAL A 42 13.39 -8.79 -7.93
CA VAL A 42 12.67 -9.65 -6.98
C VAL A 42 12.35 -8.84 -5.74
N VAL A 43 11.07 -8.77 -5.40
CA VAL A 43 10.58 -8.11 -4.20
C VAL A 43 10.27 -9.16 -3.14
N THR A 44 10.80 -8.91 -1.95
CA THR A 44 10.47 -9.65 -0.73
C THR A 44 9.43 -8.84 0.04
N PHE A 45 8.31 -9.48 0.39
CA PHE A 45 7.22 -8.83 1.12
C PHE A 45 6.57 -9.81 2.10
N LEU A 46 5.92 -9.26 3.12
CA LEU A 46 5.08 -10.02 4.04
C LEU A 46 3.64 -9.94 3.55
N ARG A 47 2.99 -11.11 3.40
CA ARG A 47 1.57 -11.25 3.09
C ARG A 47 0.91 -11.98 4.25
N ASP A 48 0.06 -11.27 4.99
CA ASP A 48 -0.48 -11.73 6.29
C ASP A 48 0.64 -12.08 7.28
N ARG A 49 1.09 -13.34 7.31
CA ARG A 49 2.14 -13.85 8.21
C ARG A 49 3.31 -14.53 7.52
N PHE A 50 3.29 -14.62 6.19
CA PHE A 50 4.31 -15.33 5.44
C PHE A 50 5.13 -14.36 4.60
N TYR A 51 6.45 -14.57 4.62
CA TYR A 51 7.34 -13.92 3.67
C TYR A 51 7.18 -14.60 2.32
N ASP A 52 6.93 -13.79 1.30
CA ASP A 52 6.82 -14.23 -0.08
C ASP A 52 7.79 -13.41 -0.93
N ARG A 53 8.18 -13.98 -2.07
CA ARG A 53 9.10 -13.37 -3.02
C ARG A 53 8.48 -13.43 -4.41
N LEU A 54 8.30 -12.27 -5.02
CA LEU A 54 7.74 -12.17 -6.38
C LEU A 54 8.60 -11.26 -7.24
N SER A 55 8.58 -11.51 -8.54
CA SER A 55 9.10 -10.54 -9.50
C SER A 55 8.31 -9.24 -9.40
N TRP A 56 8.95 -8.11 -9.65
CA TRP A 56 8.35 -6.78 -9.56
C TRP A 56 7.10 -6.67 -10.46
N SER A 57 7.19 -7.22 -11.67
CA SER A 57 6.06 -7.38 -12.59
C SER A 57 4.84 -8.09 -11.96
N LYS A 58 5.07 -9.23 -11.26
CA LYS A 58 4.00 -9.99 -10.60
C LYS A 58 3.49 -9.29 -9.34
N PHE A 59 4.38 -8.67 -8.59
CA PHE A 59 4.03 -7.92 -7.38
C PHE A 59 3.11 -6.74 -7.70
N LYS A 60 3.40 -5.97 -8.77
CA LYS A 60 2.50 -4.92 -9.28
C LYS A 60 1.12 -5.44 -9.66
N SER A 61 1.04 -6.69 -10.16
CA SER A 61 -0.22 -7.31 -10.56
C SER A 61 -1.16 -7.63 -9.39
N ILE A 62 -0.67 -7.56 -8.14
CA ILE A 62 -1.52 -7.69 -6.94
C ILE A 62 -2.47 -6.47 -6.83
N GLY A 63 -2.05 -5.31 -7.33
CA GLY A 63 -2.84 -4.10 -7.40
C GLY A 63 -2.42 -3.03 -6.41
N THR A 64 -3.35 -2.12 -6.08
CA THR A 64 -3.06 -0.88 -5.36
C THR A 64 -2.48 -1.10 -3.97
N SER A 65 -2.90 -2.15 -3.25
CA SER A 65 -2.37 -2.48 -1.92
C SER A 65 -0.86 -2.73 -1.93
N ALA A 66 -0.36 -3.42 -2.94
CA ALA A 66 1.06 -3.69 -3.13
C ALA A 66 1.84 -2.40 -3.42
N THR A 67 1.30 -1.52 -4.28
CA THR A 67 1.93 -0.22 -4.57
C THR A 67 1.96 0.72 -3.36
N THR A 68 0.91 0.70 -2.53
CA THR A 68 0.87 1.48 -1.29
C THR A 68 1.93 0.99 -0.31
N ALA A 69 2.08 -0.34 -0.17
CA ALA A 69 3.08 -0.93 0.71
C ALA A 69 4.52 -0.52 0.35
N VAL A 70 4.82 -0.37 -0.95
CA VAL A 70 6.12 0.14 -1.44
C VAL A 70 6.36 1.57 -0.95
N VAL A 71 5.35 2.44 -1.11
CA VAL A 71 5.44 3.85 -0.71
C VAL A 71 5.56 3.97 0.82
N ASP A 72 4.81 3.17 1.57
CA ASP A 72 4.88 3.11 3.03
C ASP A 72 6.24 2.61 3.53
N ALA A 73 6.88 1.71 2.79
CA ALA A 73 8.25 1.27 3.04
C ALA A 73 9.31 2.33 2.66
N GLY A 74 8.90 3.50 2.16
CA GLY A 74 9.77 4.60 1.80
C GLY A 74 10.29 4.56 0.36
N TRP A 75 9.95 3.53 -0.41
CA TRP A 75 10.38 3.38 -1.79
C TRP A 75 9.54 4.24 -2.75
N LYS A 76 10.03 4.40 -3.99
CA LYS A 76 9.24 4.95 -5.09
C LYS A 76 9.07 3.87 -6.14
N CYS A 77 7.84 3.62 -6.58
CA CYS A 77 7.55 2.64 -7.63
C CYS A 77 8.36 2.90 -8.90
N ARG A 78 8.53 4.18 -9.27
CA ARG A 78 9.33 4.59 -10.44
C ARG A 78 10.80 4.17 -10.35
N ASP A 79 11.39 4.21 -9.15
CA ASP A 79 12.78 3.81 -8.95
C ASP A 79 12.90 2.28 -9.12
N LEU A 80 11.94 1.51 -8.61
CA LEU A 80 11.87 0.06 -8.82
C LEU A 80 11.62 -0.31 -10.29
N ASP A 81 10.76 0.42 -11.00
CA ASP A 81 10.54 0.25 -12.45
C ASP A 81 11.83 0.48 -13.24
N TRP A 82 12.56 1.56 -12.93
CA TRP A 82 13.84 1.85 -13.58
C TRP A 82 14.89 0.76 -13.35
N ILE A 83 14.94 0.19 -12.14
CA ILE A 83 15.84 -0.94 -11.86
C ILE A 83 15.42 -2.18 -12.65
N ALA A 84 14.13 -2.52 -12.65
CA ALA A 84 13.61 -3.68 -13.37
C ALA A 84 13.97 -3.60 -14.87
N GLU A 85 13.77 -2.43 -15.49
CA GLU A 85 14.19 -2.20 -16.88
C GLU A 85 15.71 -2.30 -17.08
N SER A 86 16.50 -1.86 -16.10
CA SER A 86 17.96 -1.94 -16.17
C SER A 86 18.46 -3.38 -16.08
N ILE A 87 17.77 -4.24 -15.31
CA ILE A 87 18.02 -5.68 -15.24
C ILE A 87 17.68 -6.33 -16.58
N GLU A 88 16.50 -6.05 -17.14
CA GLU A 88 16.06 -6.57 -18.44
C GLU A 88 17.06 -6.20 -19.56
N LYS A 89 17.56 -4.96 -19.54
CA LYS A 89 18.55 -4.46 -20.50
C LYS A 89 19.99 -4.91 -20.21
N LYS A 90 20.21 -5.72 -19.16
CA LYS A 90 21.54 -6.18 -18.68
C LYS A 90 22.53 -5.04 -18.39
N ARG A 91 22.02 -3.87 -18.00
CA ARG A 91 22.78 -2.67 -17.61
C ARG A 91 22.67 -2.37 -16.12
N PHE A 92 22.33 -3.38 -15.34
CA PHE A 92 22.10 -3.23 -13.90
C PHE A 92 23.38 -2.88 -13.16
N ASP A 93 23.29 -1.87 -12.29
CA ASP A 93 24.32 -1.47 -11.35
C ASP A 93 23.84 -1.75 -9.92
N GLU A 94 24.53 -2.66 -9.24
CA GLU A 94 24.21 -3.09 -7.88
C GLU A 94 24.37 -1.96 -6.87
N LYS A 95 25.37 -1.08 -7.08
CA LYS A 95 25.59 0.06 -6.20
C LYS A 95 24.37 0.99 -6.15
N LYS A 96 23.69 1.14 -7.29
CA LYS A 96 22.50 2.00 -7.37
C LYS A 96 21.28 1.40 -6.67
N LEU A 97 21.17 0.07 -6.62
CA LEU A 97 20.14 -0.58 -5.82
C LEU A 97 20.40 -0.34 -4.32
N ASP A 98 21.65 -0.42 -3.88
CA ASP A 98 21.99 -0.15 -2.47
C ASP A 98 21.76 1.31 -2.07
N GLU A 99 22.11 2.27 -2.93
CA GLU A 99 21.77 3.69 -2.72
C GLU A 99 20.25 3.91 -2.54
N LEU A 100 19.43 3.18 -3.31
CA LEU A 100 17.97 3.26 -3.20
C LEU A 100 17.43 2.59 -1.94
N ARG A 101 18.06 1.50 -1.47
CA ARG A 101 17.74 0.87 -0.17
C ARG A 101 18.00 1.83 0.98
N ASP A 102 19.14 2.52 0.96
CA ASP A 102 19.50 3.50 1.99
C ASP A 102 18.54 4.70 1.98
N ALA A 103 18.23 5.23 0.80
CA ALA A 103 17.27 6.33 0.64
C ALA A 103 15.85 5.93 1.12
N ALA A 104 15.40 4.71 0.80
CA ALA A 104 14.12 4.21 1.27
C ALA A 104 14.07 4.05 2.78
N ARG A 105 15.15 3.51 3.39
CA ARG A 105 15.29 3.39 4.85
C ARG A 105 15.24 4.75 5.54
N GLU A 106 15.98 5.74 5.03
CA GLU A 106 15.95 7.09 5.57
C GLU A 106 14.55 7.70 5.48
N LYS A 107 13.88 7.57 4.32
CA LYS A 107 12.53 8.09 4.13
C LYS A 107 11.50 7.41 5.03
N ARG A 108 11.59 6.08 5.19
CA ARG A 108 10.75 5.32 6.12
C ARG A 108 10.92 5.81 7.55
N ASN A 109 12.15 6.07 7.99
CA ASN A 109 12.42 6.63 9.32
C ASN A 109 11.81 8.04 9.49
N ARG A 110 11.89 8.89 8.47
CA ARG A 110 11.21 10.21 8.50
C ARG A 110 9.69 10.07 8.61
N ILE A 111 9.10 9.12 7.91
CA ILE A 111 7.65 8.84 7.96
C ILE A 111 7.25 8.32 9.35
N SER A 112 8.03 7.42 9.94
CA SER A 112 7.73 6.89 11.27
C SER A 112 7.82 7.96 12.35
N ILE A 113 8.85 8.81 12.33
CA ILE A 113 9.03 9.90 13.30
C ILE A 113 7.88 10.90 13.26
N ARG A 114 7.43 11.31 12.06
CA ARG A 114 6.30 12.23 11.90
C ARG A 114 4.98 11.67 12.43
N LYS A 115 4.76 10.36 12.30
CA LYS A 115 3.54 9.72 12.80
C LYS A 115 3.45 9.70 14.33
N THR A 116 4.56 9.87 15.04
CA THR A 116 4.61 9.78 16.52
C THR A 116 4.39 11.10 17.27
N SER A 117 4.41 12.28 16.62
CA SER A 117 4.64 13.52 17.39
C SER A 117 3.87 14.80 17.03
N ASP A 118 3.01 14.87 16.01
CA ASP A 118 2.40 16.17 15.65
C ASP A 118 0.91 16.30 16.05
N PRO A 119 0.58 17.07 17.10
CA PRO A 119 -0.59 17.93 17.06
C PRO A 119 -0.27 19.15 16.18
N VAL A 120 -1.16 19.48 15.25
CA VAL A 120 -1.10 20.73 14.47
C VAL A 120 -1.09 21.90 15.47
N SER A 121 0.00 22.67 15.50
CA SER A 121 0.04 23.93 16.25
C SER A 121 -0.89 24.94 15.57
N ILE A 122 -2.09 25.09 16.13
CA ILE A 122 -3.07 26.12 15.75
C ILE A 122 -3.06 27.20 16.84
N PHE A 123 -1.93 27.85 17.07
CA PHE A 123 -1.87 29.11 17.83
C PHE A 123 -0.69 29.95 17.37
N GLU A 124 -0.84 30.58 16.20
CA GLU A 124 -0.23 31.88 15.90
C GLU A 124 -1.29 32.72 15.20
N ARG A 125 -2.14 33.33 16.02
CA ARG A 125 -2.91 34.51 15.64
C ARG A 125 -3.04 35.34 16.92
N ASP A 126 -2.09 36.25 17.10
CA ASP A 126 -2.29 37.64 17.53
C ASP A 126 -0.96 38.40 17.40
#